data_AF-A0A160N2P1-F1
#
_entry.id   AF-A0A160N2P1-F1
#
_cell.length_a   1.000
_cell.length_b   1.000
_cell.length_c   1.000
_cell.angle_alpha   90.00
_cell.angle_beta   90.00
_cell.angle_gamma   90.00
#
_symmetry.space_group_name_H-M   'P 1'
#
loop_
_entity.id
_entity.type
_entity.pdbx_description
1 polymer ?
#
loop_
_entity_poly.entity_id
_entity_poly.type
_entity_poly.pdbx_seq_one_letter_code
_entity_poly.pdbx_strand_id
1 'polypeptide(L)'
;MSSEAKYWIGRNGQKHGPYGEASVRQWIGEGRFGPDTLVWREGMATWQPLAQVFPDVAPAPPPPFDAPAVSPPGGFFTGDPSDASGRRPADLPAPPSMHWGVLLLLVMVTFGIFGLIWPFIQSSWVRKVDPRSRATLMLGLAFGSFVLGYGMVIAGAVPRGESAGGAAMLGLLLMMAYIVLFVAAYFSMAGSLERHFNRGTPTVRIGGITLFFFNVYYLQGQLRWLARWKETGRTDPPPPKGVFYLLWLFPFVLGILAAIAIPAYQSYLVRAQVMEAFSVARSAEAAVAGYYAQHGDLPKDNTDAGLGAADSLTGRYVSAVDVDAGKLVIHFDSPQATATLRGRALVLEPHGDGQGQLQWSCDSPETTIRPQYLPIRCRP
;
A
#
# COMPACT_ATOMS: atom_id res chain seq x y z
N MET A 1 -36.24 58.73 9.50
CA MET A 1 -36.01 57.28 9.32
C MET A 1 -34.51 57.07 9.34
N SER A 2 -33.93 56.73 10.50
CA SER A 2 -32.48 56.55 10.62
C SER A 2 -32.05 55.26 9.93
N SER A 3 -31.06 55.32 9.04
CA SER A 3 -30.52 54.13 8.37
C SER A 3 -29.88 53.20 9.40
N GLU A 4 -30.34 51.96 9.47
CA GLU A 4 -29.77 50.94 10.35
C GLU A 4 -28.30 50.69 9.98
N ALA A 5 -27.39 50.81 10.95
CA ALA A 5 -25.96 50.60 10.71
C ALA A 5 -25.70 49.13 10.35
N LYS A 6 -25.03 48.91 9.21
CA LYS A 6 -24.69 47.59 8.68
C LYS A 6 -23.25 47.21 9.03
N TYR A 7 -23.07 46.02 9.60
CA TYR A 7 -21.77 45.51 10.04
C TYR A 7 -21.37 44.25 9.26
N TRP A 8 -20.07 44.07 9.05
CA TRP A 8 -19.47 42.88 8.46
C TRP A 8 -18.48 42.27 9.45
N ILE A 9 -18.42 40.93 9.46
CA ILE A 9 -17.58 40.15 10.37
C ILE A 9 -16.56 39.36 9.55
N GLY A 10 -15.29 39.42 9.93
CA GLY A 10 -14.19 38.70 9.29
C GLY A 10 -13.95 37.34 9.95
N ARG A 11 -14.09 36.24 9.19
CA ARG A 11 -13.82 34.87 9.69
C ARG A 11 -13.09 34.07 8.62
N ASN A 12 -12.02 33.35 9.00
CA ASN A 12 -11.22 32.52 8.09
C ASN A 12 -10.74 33.25 6.82
N GLY A 13 -10.42 34.55 6.94
CA GLY A 13 -9.99 35.38 5.81
C GLY A 13 -11.10 35.82 4.85
N GLN A 14 -12.37 35.54 5.15
CA GLN A 14 -13.53 35.94 4.34
C GLN A 14 -14.43 36.95 5.07
N LYS A 15 -15.03 37.87 4.30
CA LYS A 15 -15.96 38.90 4.76
C LYS A 15 -17.39 38.36 4.74
N HIS A 16 -18.06 38.34 5.89
CA HIS A 16 -19.46 37.90 6.02
C HIS A 16 -20.35 39.09 6.43
N GLY A 17 -21.50 39.27 5.78
CA GLY A 17 -22.47 40.32 6.06
C GLY A 17 -23.12 40.89 4.79
N PRO A 18 -23.92 41.98 4.89
CA PRO A 18 -24.11 42.83 6.07
C PRO A 18 -25.11 42.27 7.10
N TYR A 19 -24.85 42.54 8.38
CA TYR A 19 -25.73 42.25 9.51
C TYR A 19 -26.17 43.55 10.22
N GLY A 20 -27.38 43.55 10.78
CA GLY A 20 -27.86 44.65 11.63
C GLY A 20 -27.20 44.62 13.00
N GLU A 21 -27.11 45.79 13.64
CA GLU A 21 -26.44 45.95 14.94
C GLU A 21 -27.03 45.04 16.03
N ALA A 22 -28.36 44.91 16.08
CA ALA A 22 -29.05 44.11 17.09
C ALA A 22 -28.68 42.62 17.01
N SER A 23 -28.56 42.07 15.81
CA SER A 23 -28.15 40.67 15.59
C SER A 23 -26.70 40.45 15.99
N VAL A 24 -25.81 41.40 15.70
CA VAL A 24 -24.40 41.33 16.11
C VAL A 24 -24.29 41.35 17.63
N ARG A 25 -25.00 42.25 18.32
CA ARG A 25 -25.04 42.30 19.80
C ARG A 25 -25.56 41.02 20.42
N GLN A 26 -26.60 40.42 19.85
CA GLN A 26 -27.12 39.13 20.31
C GLN A 26 -26.06 38.02 20.23
N TRP A 27 -25.35 37.89 19.10
CA TRP A 27 -24.33 36.86 18.93
C TRP A 27 -23.10 37.03 19.83
N ILE A 28 -22.80 38.28 20.23
CA ILE A 28 -21.77 38.55 21.24
C ILE A 28 -22.23 38.03 22.60
N GLY A 29 -23.48 38.31 23.00
CA GLY A 29 -24.07 37.79 24.24
C GLY A 29 -24.15 36.26 24.29
N GLU A 30 -24.33 35.61 23.14
CA GLU A 30 -24.32 34.14 22.99
C GLU A 30 -22.90 33.53 23.00
N GLY A 31 -21.83 34.34 23.07
CA GLY A 31 -20.45 33.87 23.04
C GLY A 31 -20.01 33.30 21.69
N ARG A 32 -20.74 33.60 20.61
CA ARG A 32 -20.51 33.06 19.26
C ARG A 32 -19.26 33.64 18.58
N PHE A 33 -18.83 34.81 19.02
CA PHE A 33 -17.65 35.52 18.56
C PHE A 33 -16.77 35.90 19.75
N GLY A 34 -15.45 35.67 19.62
CA GLY A 34 -14.48 36.10 20.61
C GLY A 34 -14.20 37.61 20.54
N PRO A 35 -13.62 38.20 21.61
CA PRO A 35 -13.35 39.64 21.69
C PRO A 35 -12.44 40.17 20.57
N ASP A 36 -11.56 39.31 20.05
CA ASP A 36 -10.60 39.63 18.98
C ASP A 36 -11.17 39.47 17.56
N THR A 37 -12.44 39.08 17.43
CA THR A 37 -13.09 38.91 16.12
C THR A 37 -13.14 40.25 15.41
N LEU A 38 -12.66 40.31 14.16
CA LEU A 38 -12.62 41.55 13.39
C LEU A 38 -14.02 41.91 12.87
N VAL A 39 -14.43 43.14 13.12
CA VAL A 39 -15.66 43.75 12.61
C VAL A 39 -15.34 45.02 11.83
N TRP A 40 -16.13 45.29 10.79
CA TRP A 40 -16.03 46.50 9.99
C TRP A 40 -17.43 47.01 9.66
N ARG A 41 -17.60 48.34 9.64
CA ARG A 41 -18.82 49.00 9.17
C ARG A 41 -18.47 50.11 8.19
N GLU A 42 -19.47 50.51 7.42
CA GLU A 42 -19.35 51.60 6.46
C GLU A 42 -18.93 52.89 7.20
N GLY A 43 -17.80 53.48 6.78
CA GLY A 43 -17.18 54.64 7.44
C GLY A 43 -15.96 54.32 8.34
N MET A 44 -15.59 53.04 8.55
CA MET A 44 -14.33 52.68 9.23
C MET A 44 -13.15 52.59 8.27
N ALA A 45 -12.02 53.19 8.63
CA ALA A 45 -10.78 53.15 7.84
C ALA A 45 -10.15 51.75 7.79
N THR A 46 -10.27 50.96 8.87
CA THR A 46 -9.72 49.60 8.98
C THR A 46 -10.66 48.69 9.77
N TRP A 47 -10.49 47.37 9.62
CA TRP A 47 -11.14 46.38 10.48
C TRP A 47 -10.69 46.56 11.93
N GLN A 48 -11.62 46.52 12.87
CA GLN A 48 -11.33 46.66 14.31
C GLN A 48 -11.83 45.45 15.09
N PRO A 49 -11.16 45.08 16.21
CA PRO A 49 -11.67 44.06 17.11
C PRO A 49 -13.07 44.41 17.62
N LEU A 50 -13.93 43.40 17.70
CA LEU A 50 -15.33 43.55 18.08
C LEU A 50 -15.50 44.12 19.50
N ALA A 51 -14.56 43.86 20.42
CA ALA A 51 -14.52 44.48 21.74
C ALA A 51 -14.32 46.02 21.72
N GLN A 52 -13.63 46.56 20.69
CA GLN A 52 -13.42 48.01 20.56
C GLN A 52 -14.66 48.72 19.99
N VAL A 53 -15.44 48.02 19.18
CA VAL A 53 -16.63 48.57 18.52
C VAL A 53 -17.88 48.45 19.39
N PHE A 54 -17.94 47.42 20.25
CA PHE A 54 -19.04 47.16 21.19
C PHE A 54 -18.52 47.02 22.63
N PRO A 55 -18.03 48.11 23.25
CA PRO A 55 -17.43 48.05 24.59
C PRO A 55 -18.44 47.65 25.69
N ASP A 56 -19.73 47.97 25.50
CA ASP A 56 -20.79 47.73 26.49
C ASP A 56 -21.25 46.26 26.58
N VAL A 57 -20.78 45.40 25.68
CA VAL A 57 -21.13 43.96 25.62
C VAL A 57 -19.95 43.09 26.03
N ALA A 58 -18.94 43.68 26.69
CA ALA A 58 -17.83 42.92 27.25
C ALA A 58 -18.36 41.88 28.26
N PRO A 59 -17.87 40.63 28.22
CA PRO A 59 -18.26 39.63 29.20
C PRO A 59 -17.91 40.14 30.60
N ALA A 60 -18.83 39.93 31.56
CA ALA A 60 -18.62 40.32 32.95
C ALA A 60 -17.25 39.85 33.44
N PRO A 61 -16.50 40.67 34.20
CA PRO A 61 -15.22 40.25 34.75
C PRO A 61 -15.44 39.00 35.59
N PRO A 62 -14.51 38.01 35.56
CA PRO A 62 -14.57 36.89 36.47
C PRO A 62 -14.59 37.43 37.92
N PRO A 63 -15.22 36.72 38.88
CA PRO A 63 -15.16 37.10 40.28
C PRO A 63 -13.70 37.32 40.72
N PRO A 64 -13.44 38.22 41.68
CA PRO A 64 -12.09 38.62 42.04
C PRO A 64 -11.23 37.39 42.33
N PHE A 65 -10.07 37.33 41.67
CA PHE A 65 -9.02 36.38 42.02
C PHE A 65 -8.62 36.65 43.47
N ASP A 66 -8.87 35.69 44.36
CA ASP A 66 -8.03 35.53 45.53
C ASP A 66 -6.59 35.38 45.02
N ALA A 67 -5.72 36.30 45.39
CA ALA A 67 -4.31 36.23 45.03
C ALA A 67 -3.76 34.86 45.50
N PRO A 68 -3.03 34.11 44.66
CA PRO A 68 -2.29 32.96 45.16
C PRO A 68 -1.31 33.47 46.21
N ALA A 69 -1.43 32.99 47.44
CA ALA A 69 -0.41 33.20 48.46
C ALA A 69 0.94 32.76 47.87
N VAL A 70 1.94 33.65 47.95
CA VAL A 70 3.33 33.33 47.65
C VAL A 70 3.69 32.05 48.42
N SER A 71 3.87 30.95 47.70
CA SER A 71 4.26 29.69 48.31
C SER A 71 5.75 29.76 48.65
N PRO A 72 6.17 29.38 49.86
CA PRO A 72 7.59 29.25 50.20
C PRO A 72 8.23 28.10 49.39
N PRO A 73 9.56 28.05 49.25
CA PRO A 73 10.21 27.03 48.44
C PRO A 73 10.11 25.67 49.14
N GLY A 74 9.43 24.72 48.49
CA GLY A 74 9.48 23.30 48.81
C GLY A 74 8.36 22.78 49.71
N GLY A 75 7.51 21.90 49.17
CA GLY A 75 6.57 21.10 49.96
C GLY A 75 5.34 20.63 49.18
N PHE A 76 5.41 19.41 48.64
CA PHE A 76 4.35 18.44 48.34
C PHE A 76 2.84 18.83 48.50
N PHE A 77 2.06 18.52 47.43
CA PHE A 77 0.58 18.31 47.35
C PHE A 77 -0.32 19.57 47.47
N THR A 78 -1.48 19.76 46.83
CA THR A 78 -2.44 18.95 46.03
C THR A 78 -3.41 19.93 45.35
N GLY A 79 -3.62 19.82 44.04
CA GLY A 79 -4.71 20.49 43.31
C GLY A 79 -5.06 19.60 42.12
N ASP A 80 -6.06 18.75 42.31
CA ASP A 80 -6.36 17.61 41.45
C ASP A 80 -7.33 18.01 40.33
N PRO A 81 -6.97 17.94 39.04
CA PRO A 81 -7.94 17.99 37.98
C PRO A 81 -8.58 16.61 37.89
N SER A 82 -9.55 16.34 38.76
CA SER A 82 -10.42 15.20 38.59
C SER A 82 -11.24 15.44 37.32
N ASP A 83 -10.83 14.79 36.23
CA ASP A 83 -11.71 14.54 35.09
C ASP A 83 -13.06 14.01 35.60
N ALA A 84 -14.17 14.27 34.91
CA ALA A 84 -15.53 13.88 35.31
C ALA A 84 -15.74 12.35 35.56
N SER A 85 -14.68 11.54 35.40
CA SER A 85 -14.59 10.11 35.71
C SER A 85 -13.90 9.78 37.05
N GLY A 86 -13.38 10.77 37.77
CA GLY A 86 -12.73 10.59 39.08
C GLY A 86 -11.39 9.84 39.05
N ARG A 87 -10.74 9.70 37.89
CA ARG A 87 -9.51 8.90 37.75
C ARG A 87 -8.34 9.77 37.29
N ARG A 88 -7.26 9.81 38.07
CA ARG A 88 -6.06 10.59 37.72
C ARG A 88 -5.28 9.86 36.63
N PRO A 89 -4.75 10.55 35.60
CA PRO A 89 -3.80 9.97 34.65
C PRO A 89 -2.57 9.33 35.33
N ALA A 90 -2.24 9.79 36.55
CA ALA A 90 -1.18 9.25 37.39
C ALA A 90 -1.39 7.77 37.80
N ASP A 91 -2.64 7.31 37.90
CA ASP A 91 -2.96 5.95 38.34
C ASP A 91 -2.77 4.89 37.24
N LEU A 92 -2.59 5.32 35.98
CA LEU A 92 -2.39 4.43 34.84
C LEU A 92 -0.91 3.98 34.76
N PRO A 93 -0.59 2.67 34.66
CA PRO A 93 0.78 2.23 34.42
C PRO A 93 1.33 2.84 33.12
N ALA A 94 2.62 3.19 33.09
CA ALA A 94 3.23 3.80 31.90
C ALA A 94 3.15 2.87 30.68
N PRO A 95 2.48 3.28 29.57
CA PRO A 95 2.40 2.46 28.36
C PRO A 95 3.72 2.40 27.61
N PRO A 96 3.97 1.32 26.84
CA PRO A 96 5.14 1.24 25.99
C PRO A 96 5.09 2.30 24.89
N SER A 97 5.99 3.28 24.95
CA SER A 97 5.94 4.51 24.14
C SER A 97 6.82 4.49 22.88
N MET A 98 7.43 3.35 22.53
CA MET A 98 8.30 3.22 21.35
C MET A 98 7.57 3.65 20.07
N HIS A 99 8.26 4.41 19.20
CA HIS A 99 7.71 4.79 17.91
C HIS A 99 7.48 3.56 17.03
N TRP A 100 6.33 3.45 16.38
CA TRP A 100 5.98 2.31 15.52
C TRP A 100 7.01 2.09 14.39
N GLY A 101 7.60 3.16 13.86
CA GLY A 101 8.66 3.09 12.84
C GLY A 101 10.00 2.56 13.37
N VAL A 102 10.34 2.83 14.63
CA VAL A 102 11.52 2.24 15.28
C VAL A 102 11.27 0.76 15.53
N LEU A 103 10.06 0.40 15.95
CA LEU A 103 9.65 -1.00 16.06
C LEU A 103 9.78 -1.72 14.71
N LEU A 104 9.30 -1.12 13.61
CA LEU A 104 9.46 -1.67 12.26
C LEU A 104 10.93 -1.85 11.88
N LEU A 105 11.78 -0.86 12.15
CA LEU A 105 13.22 -0.96 11.91
C LEU A 105 13.85 -2.13 12.70
N LEU A 106 13.52 -2.26 13.98
CA LEU A 106 14.04 -3.34 14.83
C LEU A 106 13.55 -4.71 14.34
N VAL A 107 12.29 -4.83 13.93
CA VAL A 107 11.75 -6.05 13.33
C VAL A 107 12.53 -6.39 12.05
N MET A 108 12.83 -5.41 11.22
CA MET A 108 13.59 -5.63 9.98
C MET A 108 15.04 -6.06 10.26
N VAL A 109 15.74 -5.36 11.15
CA VAL A 109 17.15 -5.65 11.51
C VAL A 109 17.28 -7.00 12.24
N THR A 110 16.25 -7.43 12.97
CA THR A 110 16.25 -8.72 13.69
C THR A 110 15.59 -9.85 12.90
N PHE A 111 15.32 -9.66 11.60
CA PHE A 111 14.65 -10.65 10.74
C PHE A 111 13.35 -11.21 11.34
N GLY A 112 12.56 -10.35 11.98
CA GLY A 112 11.26 -10.73 12.55
C GLY A 112 11.28 -11.15 14.02
N ILE A 113 12.45 -11.49 14.60
CA ILE A 113 12.55 -11.99 15.98
C ILE A 113 11.97 -10.99 16.98
N PHE A 114 12.29 -9.71 16.83
CA PHE A 114 11.77 -8.66 17.71
C PHE A 114 10.23 -8.56 17.65
N GLY A 115 9.64 -8.85 16.50
CA GLY A 115 8.19 -8.84 16.29
C GLY A 115 7.45 -9.98 16.99
N LEU A 116 8.15 -11.05 17.36
CA LEU A 116 7.60 -12.16 18.14
C LEU A 116 7.61 -11.87 19.65
N ILE A 117 8.63 -11.14 20.12
CA ILE A 117 8.82 -10.85 21.55
C ILE A 117 8.04 -9.60 21.98
N TRP A 118 8.04 -8.54 21.15
CA TRP A 118 7.37 -7.27 21.46
C TRP A 118 5.89 -7.38 21.88
N PRO A 119 5.06 -8.24 21.26
CA PRO A 119 3.66 -8.42 21.65
C PRO A 119 3.48 -8.80 23.13
N PHE A 120 4.43 -9.53 23.73
CA PHE A 120 4.38 -9.88 25.16
C PHE A 120 4.58 -8.65 26.05
N ILE A 121 5.42 -7.69 25.63
CA ILE A 121 5.58 -6.42 26.35
C ILE A 121 4.25 -5.65 26.31
N GLN A 122 3.63 -5.56 25.13
CA GLN A 122 2.32 -4.92 24.98
C GLN A 122 1.25 -5.61 25.83
N SER A 123 1.14 -6.94 25.77
CA SER A 123 0.11 -7.69 26.49
C SER A 123 0.31 -7.67 28.01
N SER A 124 1.56 -7.67 28.47
CA SER A 124 1.88 -7.54 29.89
C SER A 124 1.43 -6.19 30.45
N TRP A 125 1.59 -5.11 29.68
CA TRP A 125 1.08 -3.80 30.06
C TRP A 125 -0.45 -3.75 30.03
N VAL A 126 -1.09 -4.27 28.96
CA VAL A 126 -2.57 -4.33 28.88
C VAL A 126 -3.16 -5.11 30.06
N ARG A 127 -2.52 -6.20 30.50
CA ARG A 127 -2.95 -6.96 31.68
C ARG A 127 -2.90 -6.16 32.98
N LYS A 128 -1.99 -5.17 33.10
CA LYS A 128 -1.96 -4.24 34.24
C LYS A 128 -3.13 -3.25 34.21
N VAL A 129 -3.65 -2.92 33.03
CA VAL A 129 -4.79 -2.01 32.84
C VAL A 129 -6.13 -2.75 32.98
N ASP A 130 -6.22 -3.95 32.41
CA ASP A 130 -7.39 -4.84 32.49
C ASP A 130 -6.93 -6.26 32.87
N PRO A 131 -6.99 -6.64 34.16
CA PRO A 131 -6.61 -7.96 34.64
C PRO A 131 -7.42 -9.11 34.02
N ARG A 132 -8.59 -8.84 33.42
CA ARG A 132 -9.42 -9.84 32.74
C ARG A 132 -8.93 -10.16 31.33
N SER A 133 -7.93 -9.44 30.82
CA SER A 133 -7.41 -9.64 29.47
C SER A 133 -6.76 -11.02 29.29
N ARG A 134 -7.26 -11.79 28.33
CA ARG A 134 -6.73 -13.12 27.95
C ARG A 134 -5.62 -13.06 26.90
N ALA A 135 -5.23 -11.85 26.45
CA ALA A 135 -4.31 -11.67 25.34
C ALA A 135 -2.92 -12.31 25.57
N THR A 136 -2.39 -12.25 26.80
CA THR A 136 -1.08 -12.85 27.11
C THR A 136 -1.11 -14.38 26.98
N LEU A 137 -2.22 -15.01 27.37
CA LEU A 137 -2.40 -16.46 27.20
C LEU A 137 -2.52 -16.83 25.72
N MET A 138 -3.27 -16.05 24.93
CA MET A 138 -3.39 -16.26 23.48
C MET A 138 -2.04 -16.12 22.77
N LEU A 139 -1.22 -15.12 23.14
CA LEU A 139 0.14 -14.97 22.59
C LEU A 139 1.07 -16.12 22.98
N GLY A 140 0.97 -16.62 24.22
CA GLY A 140 1.73 -17.80 24.66
C GLY A 140 1.37 -19.04 23.85
N LEU A 141 0.06 -19.30 23.65
CA LEU A 141 -0.41 -20.39 22.80
C LEU A 141 0.03 -20.21 21.34
N ALA A 142 -0.10 -18.99 20.79
CA ALA A 142 0.32 -18.67 19.44
C ALA A 142 1.82 -18.97 19.25
N PHE A 143 2.67 -18.51 20.17
CA PHE A 143 4.11 -18.75 20.13
C PHE A 143 4.44 -20.24 20.22
N GLY A 144 3.75 -21.00 21.09
CA GLY A 144 3.87 -22.45 21.16
C GLY A 144 3.52 -23.13 19.84
N SER A 145 2.41 -22.74 19.21
CA SER A 145 2.00 -23.23 17.89
C SER A 145 3.01 -22.88 16.79
N PHE A 146 3.61 -21.68 16.84
CA PHE A 146 4.65 -21.27 15.91
C PHE A 146 5.90 -22.13 16.03
N VAL A 147 6.44 -22.27 17.25
CA VAL A 147 7.67 -23.04 17.49
C VAL A 147 7.48 -24.52 17.13
N LEU A 148 6.39 -25.13 17.61
CA LEU A 148 6.10 -26.54 17.32
C LEU A 148 5.81 -26.76 15.84
N GLY A 149 4.98 -25.90 15.24
CA GLY A 149 4.60 -26.00 13.83
C GLY A 149 5.80 -25.86 12.90
N TYR A 150 6.63 -24.84 13.13
CA TYR A 150 7.84 -24.62 12.35
C TYR A 150 8.84 -25.78 12.49
N GLY A 151 9.03 -26.30 13.70
CA GLY A 151 9.86 -27.48 13.95
C GLY A 151 9.38 -28.72 13.19
N MET A 152 8.07 -28.95 13.14
CA MET A 152 7.47 -30.07 12.40
C MET A 152 7.61 -29.92 10.89
N VAL A 153 7.46 -28.71 10.35
CA VAL A 153 7.67 -28.45 8.91
C VAL A 153 9.12 -28.72 8.52
N ILE A 154 10.09 -28.26 9.31
CA ILE A 154 11.51 -28.53 9.04
C ILE A 154 11.81 -30.02 9.16
N ALA A 155 11.30 -30.69 10.20
CA ALA A 155 11.53 -32.11 10.40
C ALA A 155 10.94 -32.96 9.25
N GLY A 156 9.77 -32.57 8.72
CA GLY A 156 9.12 -33.22 7.57
C GLY A 156 9.77 -32.90 6.22
N ALA A 157 10.55 -31.83 6.11
CA ALA A 157 11.32 -31.50 4.90
C ALA A 157 12.57 -32.38 4.73
N VAL A 158 12.98 -33.11 5.79
CA VAL A 158 14.06 -34.09 5.70
C VAL A 158 13.50 -35.39 5.15
N PRO A 159 13.99 -35.92 4.01
CA PRO A 159 13.46 -37.14 3.42
C PRO A 159 13.68 -38.34 4.34
N ARG A 160 12.63 -38.77 5.04
CA ARG A 160 12.59 -39.96 5.89
C ARG A 160 11.31 -40.75 5.62
N GLY A 161 11.37 -41.73 4.71
CA GLY A 161 10.29 -42.70 4.47
C GLY A 161 8.92 -42.10 4.09
N GLU A 162 7.93 -42.97 3.89
CA GLU A 162 6.58 -42.60 3.41
C GLU A 162 5.72 -41.82 4.42
N SER A 163 6.11 -41.73 5.69
CA SER A 163 5.33 -41.09 6.77
C SER A 163 5.63 -39.60 7.00
N ALA A 164 6.58 -39.01 6.26
CA ALA A 164 7.02 -37.61 6.44
C ALA A 164 5.92 -36.56 6.15
N GLY A 165 4.93 -36.89 5.31
CA GLY A 165 3.88 -35.95 4.89
C GLY A 165 2.93 -35.51 6.02
N GLY A 166 2.60 -36.41 6.96
CA GLY A 166 1.65 -36.13 8.04
C GLY A 166 2.16 -35.11 9.05
N ALA A 167 3.45 -35.18 9.41
CA ALA A 167 4.09 -34.24 10.33
C ALA A 167 4.18 -32.83 9.74
N ALA A 168 4.54 -32.72 8.46
CA ALA A 168 4.58 -31.42 7.78
C ALA A 168 3.18 -30.77 7.68
N MET A 169 2.14 -31.57 7.42
CA MET A 169 0.76 -31.08 7.36
C MET A 169 0.26 -30.58 8.73
N LEU A 170 0.53 -31.33 9.81
CA LEU A 170 0.24 -30.86 11.17
C LEU A 170 1.02 -29.58 11.50
N GLY A 171 2.27 -29.49 11.05
CA GLY A 171 3.09 -28.29 11.18
C GLY A 171 2.47 -27.05 10.54
N LEU A 172 1.96 -27.19 9.31
CA LEU A 172 1.24 -26.11 8.61
C LEU A 172 -0.06 -25.70 9.32
N LEU A 173 -0.82 -26.66 9.86
CA LEU A 173 -2.03 -26.36 10.65
C LEU A 173 -1.70 -25.59 11.93
N LEU A 174 -0.61 -25.93 12.61
CA LEU A 174 -0.13 -25.20 13.78
C LEU A 174 0.34 -23.78 13.40
N MET A 175 0.96 -23.59 12.24
CA MET A 175 1.29 -22.24 11.75
C MET A 175 0.04 -21.41 11.43
N MET A 176 -1.04 -22.02 10.91
CA MET A 176 -2.32 -21.33 10.76
C MET A 176 -2.96 -20.97 12.10
N ALA A 177 -2.91 -21.88 13.07
CA ALA A 177 -3.37 -21.62 14.44
C ALA A 177 -2.61 -20.45 15.08
N TYR A 178 -1.29 -20.36 14.86
CA TYR A 178 -0.49 -19.20 15.27
C TYR A 178 -1.06 -17.89 14.72
N ILE A 179 -1.32 -17.79 13.40
CA ILE A 179 -1.83 -16.55 12.79
C ILE A 179 -3.17 -16.15 13.42
N VAL A 180 -4.10 -17.10 13.56
CA VAL A 180 -5.43 -16.84 14.14
C VAL A 180 -5.33 -16.37 15.59
N LEU A 181 -4.56 -17.09 16.41
CA LEU A 181 -4.38 -16.75 17.83
C LEU A 181 -3.66 -15.42 18.01
N PHE A 182 -2.68 -15.13 17.15
CA PHE A 182 -1.93 -13.88 17.17
C PHE A 182 -2.85 -12.69 16.87
N VAL A 183 -3.63 -12.75 15.78
CA VAL A 183 -4.59 -11.70 15.44
C VAL A 183 -5.66 -11.56 16.54
N ALA A 184 -6.21 -12.68 17.02
CA ALA A 184 -7.19 -12.68 18.12
C ALA A 184 -6.64 -12.02 19.39
N ALA A 185 -5.36 -12.21 19.71
CA ALA A 185 -4.71 -11.55 20.85
C ALA A 185 -4.69 -10.01 20.68
N TYR A 186 -4.43 -9.51 19.47
CA TYR A 186 -4.47 -8.07 19.17
C TYR A 186 -5.87 -7.48 19.31
N PHE A 187 -6.89 -8.16 18.77
CA PHE A 187 -8.28 -7.76 18.98
C PHE A 187 -8.70 -7.83 20.45
N SER A 188 -8.21 -8.82 21.21
CA SER A 188 -8.43 -8.92 22.65
C SER A 188 -7.82 -7.74 23.41
N MET A 189 -6.57 -7.36 23.08
CA MET A 189 -5.92 -6.18 23.66
C MET A 189 -6.67 -4.90 23.34
N ALA A 190 -7.04 -4.71 22.07
CA ALA A 190 -7.79 -3.54 21.63
C ALA A 190 -9.13 -3.42 22.36
N GLY A 191 -9.90 -4.52 22.42
CA GLY A 191 -11.18 -4.54 23.13
C GLY A 191 -11.05 -4.29 24.64
N SER A 192 -9.97 -4.76 25.28
CA SER A 192 -9.69 -4.42 26.68
C SER A 192 -9.42 -2.93 26.89
N LEU A 193 -8.65 -2.30 25.99
CA LEU A 193 -8.38 -0.86 26.06
C LEU A 193 -9.64 -0.04 25.79
N GLU A 194 -10.40 -0.35 24.75
CA GLU A 194 -11.66 0.33 24.47
C GLU A 194 -12.63 0.25 25.64
N ARG A 195 -12.81 -0.94 26.24
CA ARG A 195 -13.67 -1.09 27.43
C ARG A 195 -13.19 -0.27 28.62
N HIS A 196 -11.87 -0.22 28.86
CA HIS A 196 -11.30 0.54 29.98
C HIS A 196 -11.49 2.05 29.81
N PHE A 197 -11.35 2.55 28.58
CA PHE A 197 -11.37 3.98 28.26
C PHE A 197 -12.70 4.48 27.69
N ASN A 198 -13.75 3.65 27.61
CA ASN A 198 -15.03 4.01 26.98
C ASN A 198 -15.81 5.12 27.71
N ARG A 199 -15.55 5.35 29.00
CA ARG A 199 -16.32 6.28 29.86
C ARG A 199 -15.53 7.50 30.31
N GLY A 200 -14.34 7.74 29.75
CA GLY A 200 -13.48 8.85 30.16
C GLY A 200 -12.66 9.43 29.03
N THR A 201 -11.93 10.48 29.35
CA THR A 201 -10.85 11.06 28.58
C THR A 201 -9.57 10.25 28.86
N PRO A 202 -8.88 9.72 27.83
CA PRO A 202 -9.11 9.92 26.41
C PRO A 202 -10.06 8.84 25.84
N THR A 203 -10.84 9.19 24.83
CA THR A 203 -11.69 8.22 24.13
C THR A 203 -10.86 7.36 23.17
N VAL A 204 -10.56 6.13 23.57
CA VAL A 204 -9.80 5.18 22.75
C VAL A 204 -10.75 4.48 21.78
N ARG A 205 -10.54 4.67 20.46
CA ARG A 205 -11.27 3.94 19.40
C ARG A 205 -10.30 3.36 18.36
N ILE A 206 -10.11 2.05 18.42
CA ILE A 206 -9.15 1.29 17.63
C ILE A 206 -9.87 0.68 16.42
N GLY A 207 -9.58 1.22 15.24
CA GLY A 207 -10.17 0.70 13.99
C GLY A 207 -9.81 -0.77 13.73
N GLY A 208 -10.81 -1.64 13.68
CA GLY A 208 -10.62 -3.10 13.51
C GLY A 208 -9.95 -3.49 12.19
N ILE A 209 -10.27 -2.82 11.09
CA ILE A 209 -9.65 -3.09 9.77
C ILE A 209 -8.15 -2.78 9.80
N THR A 210 -7.77 -1.60 10.31
CA THR A 210 -6.36 -1.22 10.42
C THR A 210 -5.61 -2.14 11.38
N LEU A 211 -6.27 -2.56 12.47
CA LEU A 211 -5.69 -3.51 13.41
C LEU A 211 -5.45 -4.87 12.76
N PHE A 212 -6.39 -5.39 11.97
CA PHE A 212 -6.24 -6.68 11.28
C PHE A 212 -5.00 -6.72 10.37
N PHE A 213 -4.76 -5.66 9.59
CA PHE A 213 -3.61 -5.61 8.67
C PHE A 213 -2.31 -5.17 9.33
N PHE A 214 -2.37 -4.28 10.33
CA PHE A 214 -1.20 -3.68 10.97
C PHE A 214 -1.11 -3.97 12.47
N ASN A 215 -1.52 -5.18 12.88
CA ASN A 215 -1.66 -5.64 14.28
C ASN A 215 -0.69 -4.96 15.27
N VAL A 216 0.58 -5.35 15.19
CA VAL A 216 1.66 -4.91 16.10
C VAL A 216 1.90 -3.40 16.03
N TYR A 217 2.06 -2.88 14.82
CA TYR A 217 2.50 -1.51 14.57
C TYR A 217 1.41 -0.48 14.85
N TYR A 218 0.18 -0.79 14.47
CA TYR A 218 -0.97 0.08 14.70
C TYR A 218 -1.30 0.15 16.18
N LEU A 219 -1.33 -0.98 16.88
CA LEU A 219 -1.51 -0.97 18.34
C LEU A 219 -0.37 -0.19 19.02
N GLN A 220 0.88 -0.35 18.58
CA GLN A 220 2.00 0.43 19.10
C GLN A 220 1.81 1.95 18.89
N GLY A 221 1.31 2.36 17.73
CA GLY A 221 0.97 3.76 17.45
C GLY A 221 -0.10 4.31 18.42
N GLN A 222 -1.12 3.50 18.73
CA GLN A 222 -2.16 3.85 19.71
C GLN A 222 -1.58 3.95 21.13
N LEU A 223 -0.71 3.04 21.54
CA LEU A 223 -0.07 3.05 22.86
C LEU A 223 0.86 4.25 23.04
N ARG A 224 1.61 4.65 22.00
CA ARG A 224 2.41 5.87 22.03
C ARG A 224 1.54 7.13 22.13
N TRP A 225 0.41 7.16 21.44
CA TRP A 225 -0.55 8.26 21.59
C TRP A 225 -1.09 8.32 23.02
N LEU A 226 -1.42 7.17 23.62
CA LEU A 226 -1.86 7.08 25.01
C LEU A 226 -0.77 7.51 26.01
N ALA A 227 0.51 7.18 25.75
CA ALA A 227 1.65 7.63 26.55
C ALA A 227 1.77 9.16 26.56
N ARG A 228 1.66 9.77 25.38
CA ARG A 228 1.68 11.23 25.23
C ARG A 228 0.51 11.88 25.95
N TRP A 229 -0.69 11.32 25.84
CA TRP A 229 -1.85 11.83 26.57
C TRP A 229 -1.63 11.76 28.08
N LYS A 230 -1.07 10.66 28.60
CA LYS A 230 -0.71 10.54 30.02
C LYS A 230 0.27 11.63 30.48
N GLU A 231 1.26 11.96 29.66
CA GLU A 231 2.30 12.96 29.98
C GLU A 231 1.81 14.41 29.83
N THR A 232 0.96 14.69 28.83
CA THR A 232 0.63 16.06 28.41
C THR A 232 -0.83 16.46 28.66
N GLY A 233 -1.72 15.51 28.93
CA GLY A 233 -3.17 15.70 28.98
C GLY A 233 -3.82 16.01 27.63
N ARG A 234 -3.03 16.15 26.55
CA ARG A 234 -3.52 16.52 25.21
C ARG A 234 -3.88 15.29 24.38
N THR A 235 -4.99 15.38 23.66
CA THR A 235 -5.46 14.33 22.73
C THR A 235 -5.10 14.60 21.26
N ASP A 236 -4.60 15.81 20.96
CA ASP A 236 -4.24 16.25 19.61
C ASP A 236 -2.71 16.17 19.39
N PRO A 237 -2.21 15.74 18.20
CA PRO A 237 -2.94 15.19 17.06
C PRO A 237 -3.51 13.78 17.30
N PRO A 238 -4.56 13.38 16.55
CA PRO A 238 -5.19 12.06 16.69
C PRO A 238 -4.20 10.91 16.41
N PRO A 239 -4.51 9.70 16.87
CA PRO A 239 -3.66 8.54 16.63
C PRO A 239 -3.47 8.30 15.13
N PRO A 240 -2.28 7.84 14.69
CA PRO A 240 -1.91 7.80 13.27
C PRO A 240 -2.67 6.70 12.55
N LYS A 241 -3.87 6.99 12.02
CA LYS A 241 -4.64 6.06 11.15
C LYS A 241 -4.23 6.21 9.68
N GLY A 242 -4.10 7.45 9.22
CA GLY A 242 -3.84 7.77 7.81
C GLY A 242 -2.55 7.16 7.26
N VAL A 243 -1.48 7.15 8.05
CA VAL A 243 -0.18 6.60 7.64
C VAL A 243 -0.28 5.11 7.28
N PHE A 244 -1.06 4.32 8.03
CA PHE A 244 -1.22 2.89 7.75
C PHE A 244 -2.06 2.64 6.49
N TYR A 245 -3.06 3.48 6.21
CA TYR A 245 -3.78 3.39 4.93
C TYR A 245 -2.86 3.69 3.75
N LEU A 246 -1.96 4.67 3.87
CA LEU A 246 -0.96 4.95 2.83
C LEU A 246 0.00 3.76 2.67
N LEU A 247 0.51 3.20 3.76
CA LEU A 247 1.40 2.02 3.74
C LEU A 247 0.74 0.79 3.12
N TRP A 248 -0.59 0.64 3.19
CA TRP A 248 -1.32 -0.47 2.61
C TRP A 248 -1.74 -0.23 1.15
N LEU A 249 -2.40 0.90 0.90
CA LEU A 249 -3.00 1.20 -0.40
C LEU A 249 -1.94 1.42 -1.47
N PHE A 250 -0.83 2.06 -1.12
CA PHE A 250 0.23 2.37 -2.08
C PHE A 250 0.85 1.12 -2.74
N PRO A 251 1.39 0.13 -1.99
CA PRO A 251 1.92 -1.09 -2.62
C PRO A 251 0.83 -1.93 -3.27
N PHE A 252 -0.42 -1.89 -2.77
CA PHE A 252 -1.54 -2.60 -3.37
C PHE A 252 -1.86 -2.09 -4.79
N VAL A 253 -1.98 -0.77 -4.96
CA VAL A 253 -2.21 -0.16 -6.27
C VAL A 253 -1.03 -0.43 -7.20
N LEU A 254 0.20 -0.30 -6.72
CA LEU A 254 1.40 -0.63 -7.50
C LEU A 254 1.43 -2.09 -7.95
N GLY A 255 1.01 -3.02 -7.09
CA GLY A 255 0.92 -4.44 -7.42
C GLY A 255 -0.08 -4.73 -8.54
N ILE A 256 -1.26 -4.09 -8.51
CA ILE A 256 -2.26 -4.21 -9.58
C ILE A 256 -1.72 -3.64 -10.90
N LEU A 257 -1.12 -2.45 -10.85
CA LEU A 257 -0.52 -1.83 -12.04
C LEU A 257 0.58 -2.72 -12.64
N ALA A 258 1.45 -3.29 -11.79
CA ALA A 258 2.50 -4.21 -12.23
C ALA A 258 1.93 -5.50 -12.85
N ALA A 259 0.91 -6.10 -12.24
CA ALA A 259 0.26 -7.32 -12.74
C ALA A 259 -0.35 -7.13 -14.13
N ILE A 260 -0.83 -5.92 -14.46
CA ILE A 260 -1.35 -5.58 -15.80
C ILE A 260 -0.21 -5.22 -16.75
N ALA A 261 0.77 -4.42 -16.30
CA ALA A 261 1.82 -3.88 -17.15
C ALA A 261 2.86 -4.93 -17.60
N ILE A 262 3.28 -5.82 -16.70
CA ILE A 262 4.31 -6.83 -16.97
C ILE A 262 3.95 -7.76 -18.15
N PRO A 263 2.78 -8.44 -18.18
CA PRO A 263 2.44 -9.33 -19.30
C PRO A 263 2.24 -8.58 -20.62
N ALA A 264 1.73 -7.35 -20.58
CA ALA A 264 1.59 -6.52 -21.77
C ALA A 264 2.97 -6.15 -22.35
N TYR A 265 3.92 -5.75 -21.50
CA TYR A 265 5.28 -5.43 -21.91
C TYR A 265 6.02 -6.65 -22.48
N GLN A 266 5.87 -7.82 -21.85
CA GLN A 266 6.43 -9.08 -22.38
C GLN A 266 5.89 -9.40 -23.78
N SER A 267 4.58 -9.22 -24.01
CA SER A 267 3.99 -9.46 -25.33
C SER A 267 4.53 -8.51 -26.41
N TYR A 268 4.79 -7.25 -26.04
CA TYR A 268 5.45 -6.28 -26.93
C TYR A 268 6.86 -6.70 -27.29
N LEU A 269 7.66 -7.13 -26.29
CA LEU A 269 9.04 -7.59 -26.53
C LEU A 269 9.08 -8.81 -27.45
N VAL A 270 8.22 -9.81 -27.24
CA VAL A 270 8.19 -11.00 -28.11
C VAL A 270 7.82 -10.62 -29.55
N ARG A 271 6.83 -9.74 -29.75
CA ARG A 271 6.50 -9.22 -31.10
C ARG A 271 7.67 -8.50 -31.74
N ALA A 272 8.41 -7.69 -30.99
CA ALA A 272 9.59 -7.00 -31.51
C ALA A 272 10.69 -7.99 -31.93
N GLN A 273 10.89 -9.08 -31.18
CA GLN A 273 11.83 -10.15 -31.54
C GLN A 273 11.39 -10.87 -32.83
N VAL A 274 10.10 -11.17 -32.96
CA VAL A 274 9.54 -11.77 -34.19
C VAL A 274 9.70 -10.83 -35.40
N MET A 275 9.61 -9.51 -35.21
CA MET A 275 9.83 -8.54 -36.30
C MET A 275 11.27 -8.53 -36.82
N GLU A 276 12.27 -8.83 -35.99
CA GLU A 276 13.65 -8.99 -36.47
C GLU A 276 13.76 -10.17 -37.45
N ALA A 277 13.01 -11.25 -37.22
CA ALA A 277 13.07 -12.43 -38.07
C ALA A 277 12.69 -12.14 -39.53
N PHE A 278 11.71 -11.26 -39.76
CA PHE A 278 11.37 -10.81 -41.10
C PHE A 278 12.51 -10.05 -41.79
N SER A 279 13.39 -9.39 -41.04
CA SER A 279 14.56 -8.72 -41.63
C SER A 279 15.60 -9.72 -42.14
N VAL A 280 15.80 -10.83 -41.42
CA VAL A 280 16.69 -11.93 -41.84
C VAL A 280 16.08 -12.69 -43.01
N ALA A 281 14.77 -12.96 -42.94
CA ALA A 281 14.02 -13.72 -43.94
C ALA A 281 14.04 -13.07 -45.33
N ARG A 282 14.05 -11.74 -45.44
CA ARG A 282 14.08 -11.02 -46.74
C ARG A 282 15.20 -11.47 -47.67
N SER A 283 16.36 -11.81 -47.12
CA SER A 283 17.49 -12.30 -47.91
C SER A 283 17.20 -13.67 -48.54
N ALA A 284 16.55 -14.55 -47.79
CA ALA A 284 16.13 -15.87 -48.24
C ALA A 284 14.91 -15.79 -49.17
N GLU A 285 13.95 -14.89 -48.91
CA GLU A 285 12.83 -14.61 -49.81
C GLU A 285 13.31 -14.22 -51.22
N ALA A 286 14.33 -13.35 -51.30
CA ALA A 286 14.91 -12.93 -52.58
C ALA A 286 15.62 -14.08 -53.32
N ALA A 287 16.31 -14.96 -52.58
CA ALA A 287 16.99 -16.12 -53.15
C ALA A 287 15.99 -17.14 -53.72
N VAL A 288 14.93 -17.45 -52.98
CA VAL A 288 13.84 -18.34 -53.44
C VAL A 288 13.12 -17.75 -54.66
N ALA A 289 12.81 -16.45 -54.64
CA ALA A 289 12.20 -15.77 -55.78
C ALA A 289 13.09 -15.79 -57.03
N GLY A 290 14.41 -15.61 -56.85
CA GLY A 290 15.39 -15.70 -57.93
C GLY A 290 15.45 -17.09 -58.55
N TYR A 291 15.43 -18.14 -57.72
CA TYR A 291 15.39 -19.53 -58.18
C TYR A 291 14.11 -19.84 -58.96
N TYR A 292 12.96 -19.43 -58.42
CA TYR A 292 11.66 -19.62 -59.05
C TYR A 292 11.57 -18.94 -60.42
N ALA A 293 12.08 -17.71 -60.55
CA ALA A 293 12.10 -16.98 -61.82
C ALA A 293 12.96 -17.65 -62.91
N GLN A 294 14.00 -18.41 -62.52
CA GLN A 294 14.91 -19.08 -63.47
C GLN A 294 14.44 -20.49 -63.84
N HIS A 295 13.91 -21.25 -62.89
CA HIS A 295 13.60 -22.68 -63.07
C HIS A 295 12.09 -22.96 -63.22
N GLY A 296 11.23 -22.03 -62.81
CA GLY A 296 9.77 -22.23 -62.81
C GLY A 296 9.23 -23.08 -61.67
N ASP A 297 10.11 -23.74 -60.90
CA ASP A 297 9.79 -24.57 -59.74
C ASP A 297 10.36 -23.98 -58.44
N LEU A 298 9.82 -24.39 -57.29
CA LEU A 298 10.31 -23.97 -55.97
C LEU A 298 11.56 -24.78 -55.56
N PRO A 299 12.55 -24.17 -54.89
CA PRO A 299 13.74 -24.86 -54.41
C PRO A 299 13.38 -25.85 -53.29
N LYS A 300 14.06 -26.99 -53.23
CA LYS A 300 13.78 -28.01 -52.20
C LYS A 300 14.43 -27.66 -50.87
N ASP A 301 15.64 -27.10 -50.93
CA ASP A 301 16.44 -26.75 -49.75
C ASP A 301 17.23 -25.44 -49.93
N ASN A 302 17.98 -25.04 -48.91
CA ASN A 302 18.84 -23.85 -48.94
C ASN A 302 19.87 -23.89 -50.08
N THR A 303 20.41 -25.07 -50.40
CA THR A 303 21.47 -25.20 -51.39
C THR A 303 20.96 -24.99 -52.81
N ASP A 304 19.76 -25.52 -53.10
CA ASP A 304 19.04 -25.26 -54.35
C ASP A 304 18.73 -23.76 -54.51
N ALA A 305 18.33 -23.10 -53.42
CA ALA A 305 18.08 -21.66 -53.41
C ALA A 305 19.37 -20.80 -53.52
N GLY A 306 20.56 -21.41 -53.48
CA GLY A 306 21.84 -20.69 -53.48
C GLY A 306 22.17 -19.99 -52.15
N LEU A 307 21.54 -20.43 -51.05
CA LEU A 307 21.78 -19.95 -49.69
C LEU A 307 22.86 -20.78 -48.98
N GLY A 308 23.47 -20.18 -47.96
CA GLY A 308 24.34 -20.91 -47.03
C GLY A 308 23.57 -21.90 -46.16
N ALA A 309 24.30 -22.67 -45.36
CA ALA A 309 23.70 -23.57 -44.36
C ALA A 309 22.74 -22.81 -43.44
N ALA A 310 21.67 -23.47 -42.97
CA ALA A 310 20.60 -22.80 -42.23
C ALA A 310 21.09 -22.05 -40.96
N ASP A 311 22.13 -22.57 -40.31
CA ASP A 311 22.81 -22.00 -39.13
C ASP A 311 23.75 -20.83 -39.45
N SER A 312 24.04 -20.57 -40.72
CA SER A 312 24.75 -19.35 -41.17
C SER A 312 23.83 -18.14 -41.30
N LEU A 313 22.51 -18.38 -41.43
CA LEU A 313 21.48 -17.35 -41.53
C LEU A 313 20.92 -17.02 -40.14
N THR A 314 21.74 -16.31 -39.34
CA THR A 314 21.42 -15.97 -37.95
C THR A 314 21.08 -14.49 -37.76
N GLY A 315 20.30 -14.20 -36.71
CA GLY A 315 20.01 -12.86 -36.23
C GLY A 315 20.28 -12.76 -34.72
N ARG A 316 19.92 -11.63 -34.09
CA ARG A 316 20.04 -11.52 -32.62
C ARG A 316 19.13 -12.52 -31.92
N TYR A 317 17.90 -12.69 -32.43
CA TYR A 317 16.91 -13.61 -31.87
C TYR A 317 16.68 -14.87 -32.70
N VAL A 318 17.08 -14.85 -33.98
CA VAL A 318 16.95 -15.97 -34.94
C VAL A 318 18.18 -16.88 -34.90
N SER A 319 17.99 -18.19 -34.78
CA SER A 319 19.08 -19.17 -34.75
C SER A 319 19.36 -19.82 -36.10
N ALA A 320 18.35 -19.98 -36.95
CA ALA A 320 18.52 -20.55 -38.28
C ALA A 320 17.35 -20.18 -39.21
N VAL A 321 17.60 -20.16 -40.51
CA VAL A 321 16.58 -20.06 -41.56
C VAL A 321 16.76 -21.22 -42.53
N ASP A 322 15.74 -22.07 -42.62
CA ASP A 322 15.72 -23.24 -43.49
C ASP A 322 14.67 -23.05 -44.60
N VAL A 323 14.95 -23.58 -45.78
CA VAL A 323 14.05 -23.63 -46.92
C VAL A 323 13.58 -25.06 -47.05
N ASP A 324 12.28 -25.30 -46.98
CA ASP A 324 11.66 -26.61 -47.15
C ASP A 324 10.60 -26.54 -48.26
N ALA A 325 10.91 -27.11 -49.42
CA ALA A 325 10.04 -27.09 -50.60
C ALA A 325 9.50 -25.68 -50.95
N GLY A 326 10.35 -24.66 -50.82
CA GLY A 326 10.05 -23.25 -51.06
C GLY A 326 9.50 -22.49 -49.85
N LYS A 327 9.05 -23.18 -48.78
CA LYS A 327 8.66 -22.54 -47.52
C LYS A 327 9.89 -22.11 -46.75
N LEU A 328 9.82 -20.97 -46.05
CA LEU A 328 10.87 -20.51 -45.16
C LEU A 328 10.51 -20.87 -43.72
N VAL A 329 11.30 -21.71 -43.07
CA VAL A 329 11.17 -22.07 -41.66
C VAL A 329 12.23 -21.33 -40.85
N ILE A 330 11.79 -20.36 -40.05
CA ILE A 330 12.68 -19.51 -39.24
C ILE A 330 12.66 -20.00 -37.81
N HIS A 331 13.81 -20.47 -37.32
CA HIS A 331 13.96 -21.00 -35.98
C HIS A 331 14.44 -19.94 -34.98
N PHE A 332 13.84 -19.96 -33.79
CA PHE A 332 14.21 -19.11 -32.68
C PHE A 332 14.77 -19.97 -31.54
N ASP A 333 16.05 -20.33 -31.60
CA ASP A 333 16.75 -21.04 -30.50
C ASP A 333 17.99 -20.28 -30.00
N SER A 334 18.06 -18.98 -30.30
CA SER A 334 19.14 -18.14 -29.80
C SER A 334 19.06 -17.99 -28.27
N PRO A 335 20.20 -17.92 -27.56
CA PRO A 335 20.21 -17.71 -26.10
C PRO A 335 19.65 -16.33 -25.70
N GLN A 336 19.61 -15.38 -26.65
CA GLN A 336 19.11 -14.02 -26.45
C GLN A 336 17.59 -13.91 -26.69
N ALA A 337 16.96 -14.93 -27.28
CA ALA A 337 15.51 -14.97 -27.44
C ALA A 337 14.79 -15.19 -26.10
N THR A 338 13.60 -14.59 -25.99
CA THR A 338 12.73 -14.77 -24.82
C THR A 338 12.39 -16.25 -24.64
N ALA A 339 12.27 -16.72 -23.40
CA ALA A 339 11.90 -18.11 -23.10
C ALA A 339 10.58 -18.56 -23.78
N THR A 340 9.67 -17.62 -24.03
CA THR A 340 8.41 -17.85 -24.74
C THR A 340 8.60 -18.16 -26.24
N LEU A 341 9.71 -17.69 -26.82
CA LEU A 341 10.03 -17.81 -28.25
C LEU A 341 11.07 -18.91 -28.52
N ARG A 342 11.89 -19.26 -27.52
CA ARG A 342 12.91 -20.32 -27.64
C ARG A 342 12.31 -21.68 -28.03
N GLY A 343 12.93 -22.34 -29.00
CA GLY A 343 12.47 -23.61 -29.57
C GLY A 343 11.20 -23.49 -30.42
N ARG A 344 10.79 -22.28 -30.82
CA ARG A 344 9.66 -22.03 -31.73
C ARG A 344 10.15 -21.69 -33.13
N ALA A 345 9.25 -21.82 -34.09
CA ALA A 345 9.47 -21.54 -35.49
C ALA A 345 8.34 -20.70 -36.09
N LEU A 346 8.71 -19.79 -36.99
CA LEU A 346 7.81 -19.01 -37.84
C LEU A 346 7.95 -19.55 -39.27
N VAL A 347 6.84 -19.89 -39.92
CA VAL A 347 6.84 -20.40 -41.30
C VAL A 347 6.25 -19.36 -42.25
N LEU A 348 6.97 -19.07 -43.33
CA LEU A 348 6.51 -18.22 -44.43
C LEU A 348 6.31 -19.08 -45.68
N GLU A 349 5.15 -18.97 -46.31
CA GLU A 349 4.78 -19.75 -47.49
C GLU A 349 4.74 -18.84 -48.74
N PRO A 350 5.39 -19.22 -49.85
CA PRO A 350 5.30 -18.49 -51.10
C PRO A 350 4.01 -18.83 -51.83
N HIS A 351 3.34 -17.80 -52.36
CA HIS A 351 2.17 -17.89 -53.22
C HIS A 351 2.48 -17.19 -54.55
N GLY A 352 2.35 -17.90 -55.67
CA GLY A 352 2.55 -17.30 -56.99
C GLY A 352 1.37 -16.39 -57.36
N ASP A 353 1.66 -15.17 -57.80
CA ASP A 353 0.63 -14.21 -58.21
C ASP A 353 0.10 -14.41 -59.65
N GLY A 354 0.54 -15.47 -60.32
CA GLY A 354 0.20 -15.79 -61.70
C GLY A 354 0.90 -14.92 -62.75
N GLN A 355 1.68 -13.92 -62.34
CA GLN A 355 2.48 -13.03 -63.21
C GLN A 355 3.99 -13.34 -63.14
N GLY A 356 4.36 -14.43 -62.47
CA GLY A 356 5.74 -14.86 -62.30
C GLY A 356 6.43 -14.28 -61.07
N GLN A 357 5.69 -13.63 -60.16
CA GLN A 357 6.23 -13.10 -58.91
C GLN A 357 5.64 -13.84 -57.69
N LEU A 358 6.49 -14.07 -56.69
CA LEU A 358 6.08 -14.71 -55.43
C LEU A 358 5.60 -13.65 -54.42
N GLN A 359 4.44 -13.88 -53.81
CA GLN A 359 3.92 -13.18 -52.65
C GLN A 359 4.07 -14.09 -51.42
N TRP A 360 4.49 -13.53 -50.29
CA TRP A 360 4.73 -14.31 -49.08
C TRP A 360 3.56 -14.18 -48.10
N SER A 361 3.01 -15.33 -47.68
CA SER A 361 2.06 -15.42 -46.59
C SER A 361 2.73 -15.97 -45.32
N CYS A 362 2.18 -15.61 -44.16
CA CYS A 362 2.72 -15.97 -42.86
C CYS A 362 1.65 -16.55 -41.92
N ASP A 363 0.58 -17.10 -42.49
CA ASP A 363 -0.58 -17.71 -41.84
C ASP A 363 -0.51 -19.26 -41.80
N SER A 364 0.69 -19.82 -41.96
CA SER A 364 0.89 -21.27 -42.01
C SER A 364 0.57 -21.97 -40.67
N PRO A 365 -0.16 -23.11 -40.69
CA PRO A 365 -0.46 -23.90 -39.49
C PRO A 365 0.79 -24.56 -38.87
N GLU A 366 1.90 -24.61 -39.62
CA GLU A 366 3.19 -25.13 -39.14
C GLU A 366 3.91 -24.14 -38.22
N THR A 367 3.46 -22.87 -38.16
CA THR A 367 3.98 -21.88 -37.22
C THR A 367 3.63 -22.25 -35.78
N THR A 368 4.67 -22.50 -34.96
CA THR A 368 4.50 -22.92 -33.56
C THR A 368 4.39 -21.74 -32.57
N ILE A 369 4.55 -20.50 -33.06
CA ILE A 369 4.40 -19.28 -32.28
C ILE A 369 2.91 -18.95 -32.10
N ARG A 370 2.51 -18.55 -30.90
CA ARG A 370 1.11 -18.19 -30.62
C ARG A 370 0.69 -16.96 -31.46
N PRO A 371 -0.51 -16.94 -32.06
CA PRO A 371 -0.98 -15.82 -32.89
C PRO A 371 -0.92 -14.44 -32.23
N GLN A 372 -1.10 -14.37 -30.91
CA GLN A 372 -0.99 -13.13 -30.15
C GLN A 372 0.39 -12.48 -30.21
N TYR A 373 1.45 -13.23 -30.49
CA TYR A 373 2.82 -12.72 -30.62
C TYR A 373 3.22 -12.45 -32.08
N LEU A 374 2.36 -12.82 -33.03
CA LEU A 374 2.56 -12.53 -34.44
C LEU A 374 2.10 -11.10 -34.79
N PRO A 375 2.74 -10.47 -35.78
CA PRO A 375 2.25 -9.24 -36.39
C PRO A 375 0.84 -9.43 -36.95
N ILE A 376 0.09 -8.34 -37.10
CA ILE A 376 -1.32 -8.40 -37.54
C ILE A 376 -1.48 -9.10 -38.90
N ARG A 377 -0.50 -8.96 -39.81
CA ARG A 377 -0.52 -9.61 -41.13
C ARG A 377 -0.32 -11.13 -41.09
N CYS A 378 0.18 -11.66 -39.99
CA CYS A 378 0.50 -13.08 -39.80
C CYS A 378 -0.45 -13.75 -38.80
N ARG A 379 -1.62 -13.13 -38.55
CA ARG A 379 -2.66 -13.73 -37.74
C ARG A 379 -3.69 -14.36 -38.69
N PRO A 380 -4.08 -15.62 -38.46
CA PRO A 380 -5.13 -16.27 -39.24
C PRO A 380 -6.49 -15.61 -39.02
#